data_AF-A0A844MPQ6-F1
#
_entry.id   AF-A0A844MPQ6-F1
#
_cell.length_a   1.000
_cell.length_b   1.000
_cell.length_c   1.000
_cell.angle_alpha   90.00
_cell.angle_beta   90.00
_cell.angle_gamma   90.00
#
_symmetry.space_group_name_H-M   'P 1'
#
loop_
_entity.id
_entity.type
_entity.pdbx_description
1 polymer ?
#
loop_
_entity_poly.entity_id
_entity_poly.type
_entity_poly.pdbx_seq_one_letter_code
_entity_poly.pdbx_strand_id
1 'polypeptide(L)'
;MRTPFSYVFYNNLTSADGSVQHEGDSRTGEGSGDDETISIDLSRVDACVQEIVFVVTIHEAEQRKQNFGQVRNSYIRIYDNATEKPIAKYELEEDASAETAIEFGKLYRKDGEWRFQAVGTGYKSGLQSFVDRYAA
;
A
#
# COMPACT_ATOMS: atom_id res chain seq x y z
N MET A 1 -6.11 1.30 -25.59
CA MET A 1 -6.58 0.30 -24.61
C MET A 1 -6.11 0.77 -23.24
N ARG A 2 -7.01 1.13 -22.32
CA ARG A 2 -6.65 1.35 -20.91
C ARG A 2 -6.53 -0.03 -20.26
N THR A 3 -5.43 -0.30 -19.59
CA THR A 3 -5.26 -1.54 -18.82
C THR A 3 -6.21 -1.53 -17.63
N PRO A 4 -6.98 -2.60 -17.37
CA PRO A 4 -7.91 -2.67 -16.25
C PRO A 4 -7.23 -2.69 -14.87
N PHE A 5 -5.90 -2.83 -14.84
CA PHE A 5 -5.09 -2.88 -13.63
C PHE A 5 -3.99 -1.82 -13.70
N SER A 6 -3.77 -1.12 -12.58
CA SER A 6 -2.67 -0.17 -12.39
C SER A 6 -1.90 -0.57 -11.15
N TYR A 7 -0.59 -0.76 -11.31
CA TYR A 7 0.34 -1.05 -10.22
C TYR A 7 1.20 0.18 -9.98
N VAL A 8 1.14 0.74 -8.78
CA VAL A 8 1.96 1.89 -8.38
C VAL A 8 2.93 1.43 -7.30
N PHE A 9 4.23 1.57 -7.56
CA PHE A 9 5.32 1.12 -6.69
C PHE A 9 6.61 1.86 -7.05
N TYR A 10 7.73 1.59 -6.35
CA TYR A 10 9.00 2.32 -6.52
C TYR A 10 9.52 2.44 -7.97
N ASN A 11 9.20 1.51 -8.88
CA ASN A 11 9.57 1.60 -10.31
C ASN A 11 8.46 2.15 -11.22
N ASN A 12 7.24 2.38 -10.69
CA ASN A 12 6.15 3.04 -11.39
C ASN A 12 5.39 3.95 -10.41
N LEU A 13 5.90 5.17 -10.22
CA LEU A 13 5.45 6.09 -9.17
C LEU A 13 4.06 6.71 -9.42
N THR A 14 3.45 6.50 -10.58
CA THR A 14 2.18 7.14 -10.91
C THR A 14 1.26 6.17 -11.66
N SER A 15 -0.03 6.18 -11.33
CA SER A 15 -1.02 5.41 -12.07
C SER A 15 -1.25 5.99 -13.47
N ALA A 16 -1.75 5.17 -14.41
CA ALA A 16 -1.96 5.62 -15.79
C ALA A 16 -2.99 6.76 -15.93
N ASP A 17 -3.93 6.87 -14.99
CA ASP A 17 -4.91 7.96 -14.89
C ASP A 17 -4.41 9.17 -14.05
N GLY A 18 -3.22 9.04 -13.46
CA GLY A 18 -2.61 10.04 -12.58
C GLY A 18 -3.37 10.28 -11.28
N SER A 19 -4.23 9.34 -10.88
CA SER A 19 -4.99 9.39 -9.63
C SER A 19 -4.19 8.96 -8.42
N VAL A 20 -3.14 8.16 -8.59
CA VAL A 20 -2.27 7.67 -7.52
C VAL A 20 -0.84 8.12 -7.80
N GLN A 21 -0.18 8.70 -6.79
CA GLN A 21 1.20 9.15 -6.86
C GLN A 21 1.99 8.70 -5.63
N HIS A 22 3.11 8.03 -5.86
CA HIS A 22 4.09 7.67 -4.83
C HIS A 22 5.15 8.77 -4.74
N GLU A 23 5.38 9.32 -3.55
CA GLU A 23 6.24 10.51 -3.39
C GLU A 23 7.74 10.20 -3.37
N GLY A 24 8.12 8.95 -3.15
CA GLY A 24 9.48 8.44 -3.27
C GLY A 24 9.70 7.22 -2.39
N ASP A 25 10.71 6.42 -2.71
CA ASP A 25 11.13 5.25 -1.90
C ASP A 25 12.14 5.72 -0.84
N SER A 26 11.79 5.56 0.43
CA SER A 26 12.69 5.86 1.55
C SER A 26 13.45 4.60 1.92
N ARG A 27 14.64 4.47 1.32
CA ARG A 27 15.47 3.27 1.41
C ARG A 27 16.09 3.04 2.80
N THR A 28 16.06 4.05 3.68
CA THR A 28 16.72 4.02 5.00
C THR A 28 15.74 4.11 6.16
N GLY A 29 14.53 4.64 5.96
CA GLY A 29 13.62 4.96 7.07
C GLY A 29 14.21 5.97 8.07
N GLU A 30 15.23 6.73 7.66
CA GLU A 30 15.86 7.74 8.50
C GLU A 30 15.10 9.07 8.37
N GLY A 31 14.37 9.45 9.42
CA GLY A 31 13.62 10.71 9.44
C GLY A 31 12.60 10.77 10.57
N SER A 32 11.92 11.91 10.68
CA SER A 32 10.73 12.06 11.53
C SER A 32 9.51 12.18 10.63
N GLY A 33 8.50 11.32 10.81
CA GLY A 33 7.25 11.35 10.03
C GLY A 33 6.95 10.02 9.35
N ASP A 34 6.22 10.09 8.24
CA ASP A 34 5.99 8.94 7.36
C ASP A 34 7.19 8.80 6.42
N ASP A 35 7.81 7.62 6.38
CA ASP A 35 8.97 7.36 5.52
C ASP A 35 8.60 7.37 4.04
N GLU A 36 7.40 6.89 3.70
CA GLU A 36 6.86 6.86 2.35
C GLU A 36 5.41 7.35 2.37
N THR A 37 5.06 8.17 1.38
CA THR A 37 3.70 8.69 1.21
C THR A 37 3.17 8.36 -0.18
N ILE A 38 1.92 7.89 -0.21
CA ILE A 38 1.16 7.67 -1.44
C ILE A 38 -0.07 8.58 -1.40
N SER A 39 -0.09 9.53 -2.33
CA SER A 39 -1.18 10.48 -2.52
C SER A 39 -2.19 9.94 -3.53
N ILE A 40 -3.49 9.99 -3.18
CA ILE A 40 -4.58 9.49 -4.04
C ILE A 40 -5.65 10.56 -4.23
N ASP A 41 -5.86 10.97 -5.48
CA ASP A 41 -7.00 11.78 -5.91
C ASP A 41 -8.15 10.88 -6.38
N LEU A 42 -9.06 10.58 -5.45
CA LEU A 42 -10.24 9.74 -5.68
C LEU A 42 -11.19 10.28 -6.75
N SER A 43 -11.14 11.58 -7.07
CA SER A 43 -11.97 12.19 -8.12
C SER A 43 -11.48 11.87 -9.53
N ARG A 44 -10.20 11.50 -9.65
CA ARG A 44 -9.54 11.17 -10.92
C ARG A 44 -9.48 9.67 -11.19
N VAL A 45 -9.77 8.84 -10.19
CA VAL A 45 -9.79 7.38 -10.33
C VAL A 45 -10.87 6.97 -11.33
N ASP A 46 -10.47 6.25 -12.38
CA ASP A 46 -11.38 5.77 -13.42
C ASP A 46 -12.63 5.09 -12.83
N ALA A 47 -13.79 5.31 -13.46
CA ALA A 47 -15.07 4.73 -13.05
C ALA A 47 -15.03 3.18 -13.06
N CYS A 48 -14.17 2.56 -13.87
CA CYS A 48 -14.02 1.11 -13.92
C CYS A 48 -13.32 0.53 -12.68
N VAL A 49 -12.49 1.30 -11.98
CA VAL A 49 -11.75 0.85 -10.79
C VAL A 49 -12.73 0.71 -9.61
N GLN A 50 -12.84 -0.50 -9.05
CA GLN A 50 -13.71 -0.76 -7.91
C GLN A 50 -12.95 -0.86 -6.60
N GLU A 51 -11.66 -1.18 -6.64
CA GLU A 51 -10.82 -1.37 -5.45
C GLU A 51 -9.41 -0.80 -5.68
N ILE A 52 -8.81 -0.28 -4.62
CA ILE A 52 -7.39 0.11 -4.53
C ILE A 52 -6.83 -0.60 -3.30
N VAL A 53 -5.90 -1.52 -3.49
CA VAL A 53 -5.33 -2.35 -2.42
C VAL A 53 -3.95 -1.81 -2.03
N PHE A 54 -3.71 -1.68 -0.74
CA PHE A 54 -2.43 -1.24 -0.18
C PHE A 54 -1.66 -2.43 0.34
N VAL A 55 -0.48 -2.66 -0.24
CA VAL A 55 0.42 -3.76 0.12
C VAL A 55 1.78 -3.18 0.45
N VAL A 56 2.36 -3.60 1.56
CA VAL A 56 3.73 -3.28 1.95
C VAL A 56 4.56 -4.55 1.85
N THR A 57 5.74 -4.48 1.24
CA THR A 57 6.64 -5.64 1.08
C THR A 57 8.05 -5.26 1.47
N ILE A 58 8.79 -6.19 2.06
CA ILE A 58 10.23 -6.00 2.29
C ILE A 58 10.98 -6.34 0.99
N HIS A 59 11.73 -5.38 0.47
CA HIS A 59 12.53 -5.57 -0.74
C HIS A 59 13.63 -6.62 -0.51
N GLU A 60 13.72 -7.62 -1.39
CA GLU A 60 14.69 -8.72 -1.31
C GLU A 60 14.68 -9.48 0.03
N ALA A 61 13.52 -9.58 0.68
CA ALA A 61 13.35 -10.17 2.01
C ALA A 61 14.08 -11.52 2.21
N GLU A 62 13.97 -12.44 1.24
CA GLU A 62 14.64 -13.74 1.30
C GLU A 62 16.18 -13.64 1.26
N GLN A 63 16.72 -12.80 0.38
CA GLN A 63 18.16 -12.62 0.18
C GLN A 63 18.78 -11.91 1.39
N ARG A 64 18.05 -10.92 1.94
CA ARG A 64 18.46 -10.14 3.12
C ARG A 64 18.12 -10.85 4.43
N LYS A 65 17.36 -11.94 4.38
CA LYS A 65 16.83 -12.68 5.55
C LYS A 65 16.05 -11.76 6.50
N GLN A 66 15.25 -10.87 5.92
CA GLN A 66 14.44 -9.88 6.63
C GLN A 66 12.96 -10.25 6.61
N ASN A 67 12.25 -9.92 7.68
CA ASN A 67 10.80 -10.08 7.82
C ASN A 67 10.24 -8.96 8.71
N PHE A 68 8.91 -8.82 8.75
CA PHE A 68 8.27 -7.72 9.47
C PHE A 68 8.45 -7.78 10.99
N GLY A 69 8.71 -8.95 11.59
CA GLY A 69 9.08 -9.04 13.02
C GLY A 69 10.42 -8.42 13.37
N GLN A 70 11.26 -8.10 12.38
CA GLN A 70 12.51 -7.36 12.59
C GLN A 70 12.32 -5.84 12.44
N VAL A 71 11.16 -5.38 11.96
CA VAL A 71 10.89 -3.96 11.70
C VAL A 71 10.12 -3.36 12.88
N ARG A 72 10.83 -2.59 13.71
CA ARG A 72 10.24 -1.95 14.90
C ARG A 72 9.49 -0.67 14.53
N ASN A 73 8.46 -0.35 15.32
CA ASN A 73 7.67 0.89 15.21
C ASN A 73 7.10 1.13 13.80
N SER A 74 6.81 0.05 13.07
CA SER A 74 6.27 0.16 11.72
C SER A 74 4.76 0.32 11.77
N TYR A 75 4.26 1.30 11.03
CA TYR A 75 2.84 1.57 10.93
C TYR A 75 2.51 2.09 9.54
N ILE A 76 1.25 2.00 9.19
CA ILE A 76 0.67 2.63 8.02
C ILE A 76 -0.55 3.41 8.45
N ARG A 77 -0.68 4.62 7.90
CA ARG A 77 -1.82 5.49 8.18
C ARG A 77 -2.42 6.01 6.91
N ILE A 78 -3.72 6.28 6.98
CA ILE A 78 -4.49 6.93 5.94
C ILE A 78 -5.10 8.15 6.59
N TYR A 79 -4.94 9.31 5.94
CA TYR A 79 -5.53 10.55 6.38
C TYR A 79 -6.09 11.30 5.17
N ASP A 80 -7.08 12.14 5.43
CA ASP A 80 -7.58 13.08 4.45
C ASP A 80 -6.57 14.22 4.30
N ASN A 81 -6.02 14.41 3.11
CA ASN A 81 -4.95 15.40 2.88
C ASN A 81 -5.44 16.85 3.00
N ALA A 82 -6.73 17.12 2.83
CA ALA A 82 -7.28 18.48 2.92
C ALA A 82 -7.53 18.92 4.38
N THR A 83 -7.86 17.97 5.25
CA THR A 83 -8.22 18.23 6.65
C THR A 83 -7.20 17.70 7.66
N GLU A 84 -6.18 16.97 7.19
CA GLU A 84 -5.20 16.23 7.99
C GLU A 84 -5.83 15.23 8.98
N LYS A 85 -7.11 14.90 8.77
CA LYS A 85 -7.85 14.03 9.69
C LYS A 85 -7.46 12.57 9.44
N PRO A 86 -7.01 11.82 10.46
CA PRO A 86 -6.74 10.40 10.31
C PRO A 86 -8.04 9.66 10.04
N ILE A 87 -8.02 8.84 8.99
CA ILE A 87 -9.09 7.91 8.61
C ILE A 87 -8.82 6.56 9.26
N ALA A 88 -7.57 6.09 9.19
CA ALA A 88 -7.14 4.85 9.80
C ALA A 88 -5.64 4.91 10.12
N LYS A 89 -5.23 4.20 11.17
CA LYS A 89 -3.84 3.87 11.47
C LYS A 89 -3.79 2.41 11.86
N TYR A 90 -2.77 1.71 11.40
CA TYR A 90 -2.51 0.34 11.78
C TYR A 90 -1.04 0.19 12.08
N GLU A 91 -0.78 -0.40 13.24
CA GLU A 91 0.54 -0.72 13.71
C GLU A 91 0.80 -2.16 13.31
N LEU A 92 1.93 -2.38 12.66
CA LEU A 92 2.32 -3.72 12.22
C LEU A 92 2.75 -4.46 13.48
N GLU A 93 1.87 -5.34 13.97
CA GLU A 93 2.10 -6.10 15.22
C GLU A 93 3.31 -7.04 15.08
N GLU A 94 4.03 -7.24 16.19
CA GLU A 94 5.27 -8.05 16.24
C GLU A 94 5.08 -9.52 15.81
N ASP A 95 3.83 -10.01 15.80
CA ASP A 95 3.49 -11.38 15.38
C ASP A 95 3.64 -11.61 13.87
N ALA A 96 3.86 -10.57 13.05
CA ALA A 96 4.30 -10.66 11.65
C ALA A 96 5.77 -11.16 11.50
N SER A 97 6.19 -12.02 12.42
CA SER A 97 7.57 -12.45 12.64
C SER A 97 8.16 -13.32 11.54
N ALA A 98 7.34 -13.79 10.61
CA ALA A 98 7.81 -14.60 9.49
C ALA A 98 7.34 -14.08 8.13
N GLU A 99 6.55 -13.01 8.10
CA GLU A 99 5.90 -12.44 6.94
C GLU A 99 6.83 -11.45 6.26
N THR A 100 6.81 -11.46 4.93
CA THR A 100 7.65 -10.62 4.06
C THR A 100 6.81 -9.61 3.26
N ALA A 101 5.49 -9.77 3.29
CA ALA A 101 4.52 -8.87 2.70
C ALA A 101 3.27 -8.78 3.57
N ILE A 102 2.62 -7.62 3.60
CA ILE A 102 1.40 -7.37 4.36
C ILE A 102 0.41 -6.63 3.46
N GLU A 103 -0.78 -7.20 3.28
CA GLU A 103 -1.93 -6.48 2.75
C GLU A 103 -2.55 -5.69 3.88
N PHE A 104 -2.33 -4.37 3.85
CA PHE A 104 -2.77 -3.51 4.92
C PHE A 104 -4.28 -3.35 4.90
N GLY A 105 -4.81 -3.02 3.73
CA GLY A 105 -6.22 -2.72 3.56
C GLY A 105 -6.52 -2.32 2.14
N LYS A 106 -7.77 -1.95 1.92
CA LYS A 106 -8.23 -1.50 0.62
C LYS A 106 -9.24 -0.38 0.71
N LEU A 107 -9.19 0.53 -0.25
CA LEU A 107 -10.32 1.37 -0.60
C LEU A 107 -11.18 0.60 -1.60
N TYR A 108 -12.49 0.62 -1.40
CA TYR A 108 -13.44 -0.01 -2.33
C TYR A 108 -14.65 0.89 -2.54
N ARG A 109 -15.25 0.81 -3.73
CA ARG A 109 -16.50 1.51 -4.04
C ARG A 109 -17.69 0.71 -3.52
N LYS A 110 -18.56 1.38 -2.77
CA LYS A 110 -19.85 0.85 -2.34
C LYS A 110 -20.89 1.96 -2.36
N ASP A 111 -21.98 1.74 -3.07
CA ASP A 111 -23.08 2.70 -3.24
C ASP A 111 -22.62 4.04 -3.85
N GLY A 112 -21.60 4.01 -4.72
CA GLY A 112 -21.02 5.20 -5.36
C GLY A 112 -20.00 5.96 -4.50
N GLU A 113 -19.74 5.50 -3.28
CA GLU A 113 -18.80 6.13 -2.35
C GLU A 113 -17.58 5.24 -2.10
N TRP A 114 -16.44 5.87 -1.83
CA TRP A 114 -15.24 5.15 -1.38
C TRP A 114 -15.33 4.83 0.10
N ARG A 115 -15.04 3.58 0.45
CA ARG A 115 -14.95 3.11 1.84
C ARG A 115 -13.60 2.45 2.06
N PHE A 116 -13.07 2.59 3.27
CA PHE A 116 -11.85 1.91 3.67
C PHE A 116 -12.18 0.62 4.44
N GLN A 117 -11.47 -0.46 4.12
CA GLN A 117 -11.48 -1.71 4.85
C GLN A 117 -10.04 -2.04 5.29
N ALA A 118 -9.82 -2.11 6.60
CA ALA A 118 -8.60 -2.68 7.15
C ALA A 118 -8.60 -4.20 6.96
N VAL A 119 -7.46 -4.77 6.56
CA VAL A 119 -7.26 -6.20 6.31
C VAL A 119 -6.21 -6.78 7.25
N GLY A 120 -5.00 -6.21 7.29
CA GLY A 120 -3.92 -6.62 8.20
C GLY A 120 -3.48 -8.08 8.00
N THR A 121 -3.51 -8.60 6.78
CA THR A 121 -3.13 -9.99 6.50
C THR A 121 -1.69 -10.05 6.01
N GLY A 122 -0.86 -10.83 6.71
CA GLY A 122 0.52 -11.06 6.34
C GLY A 122 0.72 -12.29 5.44
N TYR A 123 1.76 -12.25 4.63
CA TYR A 123 2.10 -13.26 3.62
C TYR A 123 3.60 -13.53 3.60
N LYS A 124 3.95 -14.80 3.34
CA LYS A 124 5.32 -15.24 3.03
C LYS A 124 5.55 -15.22 1.52
N SER A 125 5.43 -14.05 0.94
CA SER A 125 5.58 -13.83 -0.49
C SER A 125 6.19 -12.46 -0.79
N GLY A 126 6.65 -12.28 -2.03
CA GLY A 126 7.12 -10.99 -2.53
C GLY A 126 6.06 -10.26 -3.34
N LEU A 127 6.43 -9.07 -3.82
CA LEU A 127 5.59 -8.21 -4.67
C LEU A 127 4.96 -8.97 -5.86
N GLN A 128 5.72 -9.88 -6.49
CA GLN A 128 5.25 -10.65 -7.65
C GLN A 128 3.96 -11.44 -7.35
N SER A 129 3.82 -12.02 -6.15
CA SER A 129 2.63 -12.80 -5.82
C SER A 129 1.36 -11.94 -5.74
N PHE A 130 1.50 -10.65 -5.39
CA PHE A 130 0.37 -9.71 -5.41
C PHE A 130 0.05 -9.28 -6.84
N VAL A 131 1.07 -9.07 -7.67
CA VAL A 131 0.87 -8.83 -9.11
C VAL A 131 0.10 -9.98 -9.74
N ASP A 132 0.53 -11.22 -9.51
CA ASP A 132 -0.14 -12.40 -10.07
C ASP A 132 -1.59 -12.55 -9.56
N ARG A 133 -1.82 -12.24 -8.28
CA ARG A 133 -3.15 -12.33 -7.66
C ARG A 133 -4.16 -11.33 -8.23
N TYR A 134 -3.71 -10.13 -8.58
CA TYR A 134 -4.56 -9.04 -9.05
C TYR A 134 -4.51 -8.83 -10.57
N ALA A 135 -3.64 -9.55 -11.30
CA ALA A 135 -3.59 -9.53 -12.77
C ALA A 135 -4.48 -10.59 -13.44
N ALA A 136 -5.07 -11.49 -12.67
CA ALA A 136 -5.88 -12.63 -13.15
C ALA A 136 -7.33 -12.25 -13.48
#